data_AF-A0A2A6BBR4-F1
#
_entry.id   AF-A0A2A6BBR4-F1
#
_cell.length_a   1.000
_cell.length_b   1.000
_cell.length_c   1.000
_cell.angle_alpha   90.00
_cell.angle_beta   90.00
_cell.angle_gamma   90.00
#
_symmetry.space_group_name_H-M   'P 1'
#
loop_
_entity.id
_entity.type
_entity.pdbx_description
1 polymer ?
#
loop_
_entity_poly.entity_id
_entity_poly.type
_entity_poly.pdbx_seq_one_letter_code
_entity_poly.pdbx_strand_id
1 'polypeptide(L)'
;MSFGDAAASSSAMEDSSDASVCTICLDALDRKRIVILMHCKHQFHRTCALEWFEPNKDPSTHSCCLCRATVAEVVSENGSRVCRMFPFEEEEVYMKRLLRLHAYEADDDNIEVMKKGRGQILKDLKNLETEKELAKKERKCEEYIIDIDEERAKLEKRKCAIEMLITYYEEIRAAISSGCVELLNDAVIL
;
A
#
# COMPACT_ATOMS: atom_id res chain seq x y z
N MET A 1 70.71 -6.02 19.21
CA MET A 1 69.94 -4.87 18.70
C MET A 1 68.58 -4.92 19.36
N SER A 2 68.35 -4.08 20.37
CA SER A 2 67.04 -3.87 20.96
C SER A 2 66.29 -2.83 20.13
N PHE A 3 65.01 -3.08 19.86
CA PHE A 3 64.04 -2.01 19.67
C PHE A 3 62.82 -2.38 20.51
N GLY A 4 62.51 -1.50 21.46
CA GLY A 4 61.37 -1.60 22.34
C GLY A 4 60.14 -0.87 21.82
N ASP A 5 59.12 -0.96 22.67
CA ASP A 5 58.01 -0.03 22.91
C ASP A 5 56.76 -0.04 22.00
N ALA A 6 55.72 -0.68 22.57
CA ALA A 6 54.45 -0.07 23.03
C ALA A 6 53.68 0.94 22.16
N ALA A 7 52.43 0.57 21.83
CA ALA A 7 51.20 1.39 21.93
C ALA A 7 50.00 0.45 21.65
N ALA A 8 49.15 0.09 22.61
CA ALA A 8 48.09 0.88 23.24
C ALA A 8 47.04 1.41 22.25
N SER A 9 45.87 0.76 22.29
CA SER A 9 44.50 1.31 22.23
C SER A 9 44.09 2.14 21.01
N SER A 10 43.05 1.68 20.31
CA SER A 10 41.82 2.49 20.25
C SER A 10 40.64 1.64 19.81
N SER A 11 39.64 1.66 20.68
CA SER A 11 38.35 1.01 20.60
C SER A 11 37.60 1.41 19.33
N ALA A 12 37.32 0.45 18.44
CA ALA A 12 36.17 0.59 17.56
C ALA A 12 34.94 0.31 18.44
N MET A 13 34.26 1.38 18.82
CA MET A 13 33.01 1.32 19.54
C MET A 13 32.02 0.49 18.72
N GLU A 14 31.72 -0.71 19.22
CA GLU A 14 30.47 -1.40 18.90
C GLU A 14 29.35 -0.54 19.49
N ASP A 15 28.89 0.46 18.74
CA ASP A 15 27.54 0.96 18.90
C ASP A 15 26.60 -0.11 18.33
N SER A 16 26.40 -1.19 19.08
CA SER A 16 25.26 -2.07 18.84
C SER A 16 24.01 -1.38 19.39
N SER A 17 23.63 -0.26 18.78
CA SER A 17 22.22 -0.04 18.59
C SER A 17 21.81 -1.16 17.63
N ASP A 18 21.19 -2.20 18.17
CA ASP A 18 20.65 -3.33 17.42
C ASP A 18 19.47 -2.78 16.58
N ALA A 19 19.82 -1.98 15.57
CA ALA A 19 18.90 -1.25 14.73
C ALA A 19 18.15 -2.31 13.94
N SER A 20 16.90 -2.53 14.31
CA SER A 20 16.04 -3.47 13.63
C SER A 20 16.02 -3.12 12.13
N VAL A 21 16.32 -4.11 11.27
CA VAL A 21 16.45 -3.93 9.81
C VAL A 21 15.18 -4.42 9.11
N CYS A 22 14.73 -3.71 8.07
CA CYS A 22 13.66 -4.21 7.21
C CYS A 22 14.22 -5.33 6.32
N THR A 23 13.74 -6.56 6.49
CA THR A 23 14.28 -7.71 5.76
C THR A 23 13.86 -7.79 4.29
N ILE A 24 13.09 -6.81 3.79
CA ILE A 24 12.70 -6.72 2.37
C ILE A 24 13.73 -5.88 1.59
N CYS A 25 14.07 -4.69 2.10
CA CYS A 25 15.03 -3.78 1.45
C CYS A 25 16.44 -3.84 2.06
N LEU A 26 16.61 -4.52 3.20
CA LEU A 26 17.84 -4.65 3.97
C LEU A 26 18.38 -3.32 4.55
N ASP A 27 17.50 -2.33 4.75
CA ASP A 27 17.85 -1.04 5.34
C ASP A 27 17.24 -0.84 6.74
N ALA A 28 17.77 0.10 7.53
CA ALA A 28 17.35 0.36 8.90
C ALA A 28 15.88 0.78 8.98
N LEU A 29 15.13 0.22 9.95
CA LEU A 29 13.69 0.44 10.07
C LEU A 29 13.33 1.90 10.41
N ASP A 30 14.21 2.66 11.05
CA ASP A 30 13.98 4.04 11.47
C ASP A 30 14.02 5.08 10.33
N ARG A 31 14.52 4.68 9.15
CA ARG A 31 14.62 5.56 7.97
C ARG A 31 13.29 5.85 7.28
N LYS A 32 12.31 4.97 7.43
CA LYS A 32 10.97 5.12 6.84
C LYS A 32 9.90 4.77 7.86
N ARG A 33 8.64 4.95 7.49
CA ARG A 33 7.52 4.50 8.33
C ARG A 33 7.49 2.99 8.40
N ILE A 34 7.17 2.46 9.57
CA ILE A 34 7.11 1.02 9.80
C ILE A 34 5.68 0.50 9.96
N VAL A 35 5.51 -0.78 9.68
CA VAL A 35 4.32 -1.56 9.98
C VAL A 35 4.66 -2.82 10.73
N ILE A 36 3.71 -3.29 11.53
CA ILE A 36 3.79 -4.50 12.34
C ILE A 36 2.70 -5.46 11.85
N LEU A 37 3.09 -6.69 11.51
CA LEU A 37 2.14 -7.75 11.18
C LEU A 37 1.61 -8.36 12.47
N MET A 38 0.33 -8.16 12.79
CA MET A 38 -0.17 -8.39 14.16
C MET A 38 -0.08 -9.83 14.65
N HIS A 39 -0.09 -10.81 13.74
CA HIS A 39 -0.06 -12.23 14.10
C HIS A 39 1.36 -12.73 14.44
N CYS A 40 2.38 -12.29 13.69
CA CYS A 40 3.76 -12.76 13.86
C CYS A 40 4.72 -11.70 14.42
N LYS A 41 4.25 -10.45 14.60
CA LYS A 41 4.99 -9.30 15.13
C LYS A 41 6.22 -8.85 14.33
N HIS A 42 6.46 -9.43 13.16
CA HIS A 42 7.49 -8.96 12.26
C HIS A 42 7.21 -7.54 11.76
N GLN A 43 8.29 -6.77 11.65
CA GLN A 43 8.27 -5.36 11.30
C GLN A 43 8.94 -5.13 9.94
N PHE A 44 8.38 -4.21 9.17
CA PHE A 44 8.87 -3.85 7.84
C PHE A 44 8.65 -2.36 7.63
N HIS A 45 9.35 -1.75 6.67
CA HIS A 45 8.89 -0.47 6.14
C HIS A 45 7.49 -0.65 5.53
N ARG A 46 6.65 0.36 5.72
CA ARG A 46 5.26 0.36 5.29
C ARG A 46 5.14 0.11 3.79
N THR A 47 5.89 0.87 2.99
CA THR A 47 5.96 0.73 1.53
C THR A 47 6.42 -0.66 1.12
N CYS A 48 7.50 -1.19 1.70
CA CYS A 48 8.01 -2.53 1.40
C CYS A 48 6.99 -3.64 1.71
N ALA A 49 6.29 -3.57 2.84
CA ALA A 49 5.26 -4.54 3.18
C ALA A 49 4.07 -4.49 2.21
N LEU A 50 3.62 -3.28 1.83
CA LEU A 50 2.51 -3.13 0.90
C LEU A 50 2.87 -3.65 -0.50
N GLU A 51 4.06 -3.34 -1.00
CA GLU A 51 4.57 -3.86 -2.29
C GLU A 51 4.70 -5.39 -2.27
N TRP A 52 5.10 -5.97 -1.14
CA TRP A 52 5.14 -7.43 -0.98
C TRP A 52 3.76 -8.09 -1.12
N PHE A 53 2.70 -7.37 -0.73
CA PHE A 53 1.33 -7.87 -0.80
C PHE A 53 0.68 -7.66 -2.17
N GLU A 54 1.01 -6.59 -2.89
CA GLU A 54 0.37 -6.19 -4.16
C GLU A 54 0.22 -7.31 -5.22
N PRO A 55 1.21 -8.20 -5.43
CA PRO A 55 1.05 -9.30 -6.40
C PRO A 55 -0.08 -10.27 -6.09
N ASN A 56 -0.44 -10.42 -4.81
CA ASN A 56 -1.51 -11.31 -4.36
C ASN A 56 -2.80 -10.51 -4.16
N LYS A 57 -3.63 -10.49 -5.19
CA LYS A 57 -4.85 -9.67 -5.25
C LYS A 57 -5.87 -9.91 -4.13
N ASP A 58 -5.84 -11.09 -3.51
CA ASP A 58 -6.72 -11.43 -2.39
C ASP A 58 -6.00 -11.22 -1.04
N PRO A 59 -6.45 -10.25 -0.22
CA PRO A 59 -5.85 -9.99 1.08
C PRO A 59 -5.87 -11.16 2.07
N SER A 60 -6.74 -12.16 1.85
CA SER A 60 -6.81 -13.39 2.64
C SER A 60 -5.60 -14.30 2.42
N THR A 61 -4.93 -14.17 1.27
CA THR A 61 -3.78 -14.99 0.86
C THR A 61 -2.43 -14.39 1.23
N HIS A 62 -2.42 -13.13 1.69
CA HIS A 62 -1.19 -12.44 2.09
C HIS A 62 -0.48 -13.18 3.23
N SER A 63 0.84 -13.32 3.08
CA SER A 63 1.69 -14.00 4.06
C SER A 63 2.95 -13.19 4.37
N CYS A 64 3.46 -13.36 5.60
CA CYS A 64 4.70 -12.72 6.03
C CYS A 64 5.90 -13.32 5.27
N CYS A 65 6.78 -12.48 4.71
CA CYS A 65 7.96 -12.96 3.98
C CYS A 65 8.97 -13.71 4.88
N LEU A 66 8.96 -13.47 6.20
CA LEU A 66 9.89 -14.10 7.14
C LEU A 66 9.43 -15.48 7.62
N CYS A 67 8.17 -15.59 8.07
CA CYS A 67 7.66 -16.82 8.68
C CYS A 67 6.51 -17.47 7.93
N ARG A 68 6.06 -16.87 6.81
CA ARG A 68 4.92 -17.33 6.00
C ARG A 68 3.57 -17.38 6.71
N ALA A 69 3.49 -16.90 7.95
CA ALA A 69 2.23 -16.79 8.67
C ALA A 69 1.25 -15.89 7.88
N THR A 70 -0.01 -16.31 7.83
CA THR A 70 -1.08 -15.53 7.20
C THR A 70 -1.22 -14.18 7.86
N VAL A 71 -1.33 -13.14 7.04
CA VAL A 71 -1.47 -11.76 7.50
C VAL A 71 -2.95 -11.41 7.51
N ALA A 72 -3.57 -11.42 8.68
CA ALA A 72 -4.93 -10.93 8.86
C ALA A 72 -4.97 -9.40 9.04
N GLU A 73 -3.97 -8.85 9.73
CA GLU A 73 -3.95 -7.45 10.13
C GLU A 73 -2.53 -6.86 10.10
N VAL A 74 -2.45 -5.64 9.58
CA VAL A 74 -1.25 -4.81 9.52
C VAL A 74 -1.57 -3.51 10.25
N VAL A 75 -0.69 -3.11 11.16
CA VAL A 75 -0.82 -1.85 11.89
C VAL A 75 0.42 -1.00 11.68
N SER A 76 0.27 0.32 11.63
CA SER A 76 1.39 1.26 11.68
C SER A 76 1.96 1.37 13.09
N GLU A 77 3.09 2.04 13.23
CA GLU A 77 3.77 2.29 14.51
C GLU A 77 2.84 2.95 15.57
N ASN A 78 1.93 3.81 15.14
CA ASN A 78 0.94 4.46 16.01
C ASN A 78 -0.31 3.58 16.32
N GLY A 79 -0.31 2.31 15.91
CA GLY A 79 -1.41 1.38 16.14
C GLY A 79 -2.60 1.49 15.18
N SER A 80 -2.54 2.38 14.18
CA SER A 80 -3.60 2.49 13.18
C SER A 80 -3.58 1.31 12.22
N ARG A 81 -4.76 0.77 11.86
CA ARG A 81 -4.85 -0.29 10.85
C ARG A 81 -4.44 0.26 9.49
N VAL A 82 -3.56 -0.47 8.80
CA VAL A 82 -3.13 -0.16 7.43
C VAL A 82 -3.95 -1.00 6.47
N CYS A 83 -4.71 -0.33 5.59
CA CYS A 83 -5.50 -1.01 4.57
C CYS A 83 -4.57 -1.57 3.47
N ARG A 84 -4.70 -2.86 3.17
CA ARG A 84 -4.00 -3.52 2.06
C ARG A 84 -4.91 -3.50 0.85
N MET A 85 -4.86 -2.38 0.14
CA MET A 85 -5.74 -2.09 -0.98
C MET A 85 -5.28 -2.83 -2.25
N PHE A 86 -6.23 -3.29 -3.06
CA PHE A 86 -5.98 -3.83 -4.39
C PHE A 86 -5.47 -2.73 -5.36
N PRO A 87 -4.49 -3.02 -6.23
CA PRO A 87 -3.94 -2.06 -7.19
C PRO A 87 -4.86 -1.84 -8.40
N PHE A 88 -6.00 -1.16 -8.19
CA PHE A 88 -7.01 -0.91 -9.23
C PHE A 88 -6.46 -0.22 -10.48
N GLU A 89 -5.44 0.61 -10.30
CA GLU A 89 -4.75 1.36 -11.35
C GLU A 89 -3.97 0.49 -12.36
N GLU A 90 -3.65 -0.76 -11.99
CA GLU A 90 -2.92 -1.69 -12.86
C GLU A 90 -3.86 -2.67 -13.58
N GLU A 91 -5.13 -2.71 -13.18
CA GLU A 91 -6.08 -3.78 -13.53
C GLU A 91 -7.35 -3.25 -14.20
N GLU A 92 -7.28 -2.07 -14.82
CA GLU A 92 -8.44 -1.36 -15.39
C GLU A 92 -9.28 -2.25 -16.33
N VAL A 93 -8.63 -2.96 -17.26
CA VAL A 93 -9.32 -3.81 -18.25
C VAL A 93 -10.08 -4.95 -17.57
N TYR A 94 -9.43 -5.64 -16.63
CA TYR A 94 -10.05 -6.72 -15.86
C TYR A 94 -11.24 -6.20 -15.05
N MET A 95 -11.08 -5.05 -14.39
CA MET A 95 -12.12 -4.45 -13.56
C MET A 95 -13.30 -3.96 -14.40
N LYS A 96 -13.07 -3.33 -15.56
CA LYS A 96 -14.15 -2.93 -16.48
C LYS A 96 -14.95 -4.12 -16.98
N ARG A 97 -14.30 -5.24 -17.30
CA ARG A 97 -14.97 -6.48 -17.71
C ARG A 97 -15.85 -7.02 -16.59
N LEU A 98 -15.32 -7.09 -15.36
CA LEU A 98 -16.05 -7.55 -14.19
C LEU A 98 -17.28 -6.67 -13.92
N LEU A 99 -17.08 -5.34 -13.85
CA LEU A 99 -18.15 -4.38 -13.60
C LEU A 99 -19.26 -4.44 -14.64
N ARG A 100 -18.91 -4.64 -15.91
CA ARG A 100 -19.90 -4.81 -16.96
C ARG A 100 -20.79 -6.02 -16.71
N LEU A 101 -20.21 -7.16 -16.32
CA LEU A 101 -20.97 -8.37 -16.00
C LEU A 101 -21.95 -8.11 -14.84
N HIS A 102 -21.46 -7.54 -13.74
CA HIS A 102 -22.30 -7.23 -12.58
C HIS A 102 -23.41 -6.21 -12.89
N ALA A 103 -23.16 -5.24 -13.78
CA ALA A 103 -24.16 -4.27 -14.17
C ALA A 103 -25.37 -4.89 -14.87
N TYR A 104 -25.16 -5.95 -15.66
CA TYR A 104 -26.23 -6.74 -16.27
C TYR A 104 -27.01 -7.56 -15.25
N GLU A 105 -26.31 -8.12 -14.26
CA GLU A 105 -26.91 -8.90 -13.17
C GLU A 105 -27.64 -8.03 -12.14
N ALA A 106 -27.52 -6.70 -12.27
CA ALA A 106 -28.00 -5.70 -11.31
C ALA A 106 -27.43 -5.93 -9.89
N ASP A 107 -26.20 -6.43 -9.83
CA ASP A 107 -25.44 -6.65 -8.62
C ASP A 107 -24.54 -5.43 -8.34
N ASP A 108 -24.99 -4.57 -7.43
CA ASP A 108 -24.30 -3.32 -7.10
C ASP A 108 -23.21 -3.52 -6.00
N ASP A 109 -23.00 -4.73 -5.47
CA ASP A 109 -22.11 -4.99 -4.32
C ASP A 109 -20.65 -4.57 -4.61
N ASN A 110 -20.14 -4.89 -5.80
CA ASN A 110 -18.78 -4.50 -6.21
C ASN A 110 -18.57 -2.99 -6.20
N ILE A 111 -19.61 -2.24 -6.55
CA ILE A 111 -19.53 -0.78 -6.63
C ILE A 111 -19.60 -0.14 -5.26
N GLU A 112 -20.41 -0.69 -4.36
CA GLU A 112 -20.39 -0.27 -2.96
C GLU A 112 -19.05 -0.57 -2.30
N VAL A 113 -18.42 -1.70 -2.62
CA VAL A 113 -17.03 -2.02 -2.21
C VAL A 113 -16.04 -0.98 -2.76
N MET A 114 -16.14 -0.60 -4.04
CA MET A 114 -15.29 0.44 -4.64
C MET A 114 -15.50 1.81 -4.01
N LYS A 115 -16.75 2.24 -3.79
CA LYS A 115 -17.07 3.51 -3.11
C LYS A 115 -16.53 3.55 -1.69
N LYS A 116 -16.63 2.44 -0.96
CA LYS A 116 -16.01 2.28 0.36
C LYS A 116 -14.49 2.38 0.29
N GLY A 117 -13.88 1.72 -0.69
CA GLY A 117 -12.44 1.82 -0.99
C GLY A 117 -12.00 3.27 -1.26
N ARG A 118 -12.73 4.00 -2.12
CA ARG A 118 -12.51 5.44 -2.39
C ARG A 118 -12.58 6.26 -1.10
N GLY A 119 -13.61 6.04 -0.27
CA GLY A 119 -13.76 6.73 1.01
C GLY A 119 -12.58 6.49 1.96
N GLN A 120 -12.07 5.26 1.99
CA GLN A 120 -10.89 4.92 2.77
C GLN A 120 -9.63 5.60 2.22
N ILE A 121 -9.40 5.60 0.90
CA ILE A 121 -8.26 6.31 0.29
C ILE A 121 -8.28 7.80 0.64
N LEU A 122 -9.44 8.46 0.52
CA LEU A 122 -9.56 9.89 0.84
C LEU A 122 -9.19 10.18 2.30
N LYS A 123 -9.59 9.31 3.22
CA LYS A 123 -9.20 9.38 4.62
C LYS A 123 -7.68 9.20 4.78
N ASP A 124 -7.10 8.21 4.11
CA ASP A 124 -5.68 7.90 4.20
C ASP A 124 -4.82 9.03 3.61
N LEU A 125 -5.19 9.61 2.47
CA LEU A 125 -4.54 10.79 1.88
C LEU A 125 -4.50 11.98 2.85
N LYS A 126 -5.60 12.24 3.56
CA LYS A 126 -5.65 13.30 4.59
C LYS A 126 -4.74 12.99 5.78
N ASN A 127 -4.68 11.72 6.19
CA ASN A 127 -3.80 11.28 7.27
C ASN A 127 -2.32 11.42 6.87
N LEU A 128 -1.96 11.05 5.63
CA LEU A 128 -0.61 11.20 5.09
C LEU A 128 -0.16 12.65 5.07
N GLU A 129 -1.04 13.59 4.69
CA GLU A 129 -0.72 15.02 4.72
C GLU A 129 -0.40 15.48 6.16
N THR A 130 -1.20 15.03 7.13
CA THR A 130 -0.97 15.35 8.55
C THR A 130 0.33 14.72 9.06
N GLU A 131 0.60 13.47 8.68
CA GLU A 131 1.82 12.74 9.04
C GLU A 131 3.06 13.40 8.42
N LYS A 132 2.98 13.90 7.19
CA LYS A 132 4.06 14.64 6.53
C LYS A 132 4.43 15.89 7.28
N GLU A 133 3.44 16.69 7.65
CA GLU A 133 3.67 17.93 8.40
C GLU A 133 4.25 17.66 9.80
N LEU A 134 3.79 16.60 10.46
CA LEU A 134 4.38 16.17 11.74
C LEU A 134 5.84 15.70 11.55
N ALA A 135 6.12 14.86 10.55
CA ALA A 135 7.46 14.36 10.26
C ALA A 135 8.46 15.49 10.00
N LYS A 136 8.04 16.53 9.26
CA LYS A 136 8.85 17.75 9.07
C LYS A 136 9.12 18.47 10.38
N LYS A 137 8.09 18.64 11.22
CA LYS A 137 8.22 19.29 12.54
C LYS A 137 9.18 18.53 13.47
N GLU A 138 9.12 17.20 13.42
CA GLU A 138 9.99 16.30 14.18
C GLU A 138 11.39 16.14 13.57
N ARG A 139 11.66 16.77 12.42
CA ARG A 139 12.93 16.69 11.68
C ARG A 139 13.31 15.24 11.34
N LYS A 140 12.33 14.44 10.93
CA LYS A 140 12.59 13.13 10.32
C LYS A 140 13.48 13.29 9.08
N CYS A 141 14.23 12.24 8.76
CA CYS A 141 15.13 12.26 7.62
C CYS A 141 14.38 12.41 6.28
N GLU A 142 15.11 12.80 5.24
CA GLU A 142 14.55 13.01 3.90
C GLU A 142 13.87 11.74 3.35
N GLU A 143 14.48 10.57 3.55
CA GLU A 143 13.91 9.28 3.13
C GLU A 143 12.54 9.00 3.75
N TYR A 144 12.32 9.41 5.00
CA TYR A 144 11.03 9.27 5.66
C TYR A 144 9.95 10.13 5.00
N ILE A 145 10.31 11.34 4.56
CA ILE A 145 9.40 12.24 3.85
C ILE A 145 9.10 11.71 2.45
N ILE A 146 10.11 11.19 1.75
CA ILE A 146 9.97 10.56 0.43
C ILE A 146 9.02 9.35 0.52
N ASP A 147 9.15 8.50 1.55
CA ASP A 147 8.24 7.36 1.77
C ASP A 147 6.77 7.78 1.89
N ILE A 148 6.49 8.92 2.55
CA ILE A 148 5.13 9.48 2.63
C ILE A 148 4.64 9.94 1.25
N ASP A 149 5.50 10.63 0.49
CA ASP A 149 5.16 11.15 -0.83
C ASP A 149 4.92 10.05 -1.86
N GLU A 150 5.74 9.00 -1.84
CA GLU A 150 5.58 7.82 -2.68
C GLU A 150 4.25 7.12 -2.41
N GLU A 151 3.91 6.90 -1.13
CA GLU A 151 2.63 6.29 -0.78
C GLU A 151 1.45 7.17 -1.18
N ARG A 152 1.55 8.50 -0.96
CA ARG A 152 0.51 9.44 -1.36
C ARG A 152 0.30 9.40 -2.87
N ALA A 153 1.37 9.38 -3.66
CA ALA A 153 1.29 9.29 -5.11
C ALA A 153 0.62 7.98 -5.58
N LYS A 154 0.91 6.84 -4.93
CA LYS A 154 0.21 5.57 -5.20
C LYS A 154 -1.27 5.66 -4.90
N LEU A 155 -1.63 6.20 -3.73
CA LEU A 155 -3.03 6.36 -3.33
C LEU A 155 -3.81 7.31 -4.25
N GLU A 156 -3.19 8.39 -4.73
CA GLU A 156 -3.84 9.29 -5.71
C GLU A 156 -4.12 8.59 -7.04
N LYS A 157 -3.16 7.82 -7.57
CA LYS A 157 -3.39 7.01 -8.79
C LYS A 157 -4.54 6.03 -8.59
N ARG A 158 -4.54 5.32 -7.45
CA ARG A 158 -5.58 4.35 -7.10
C ARG A 158 -6.95 5.00 -6.91
N LYS A 159 -7.00 6.22 -6.34
CA LYS A 159 -8.23 7.02 -6.23
C LYS A 159 -8.80 7.31 -7.61
N CYS A 160 -7.98 7.85 -8.52
CA CYS A 160 -8.39 8.15 -9.89
C CYS A 160 -8.92 6.90 -10.61
N ALA A 161 -8.24 5.76 -10.48
CA ALA A 161 -8.67 4.50 -11.07
C ALA A 161 -10.04 4.05 -10.53
N ILE A 162 -10.25 4.10 -9.21
CA ILE A 162 -11.54 3.78 -8.61
C ILE A 162 -12.64 4.74 -9.07
N GLU A 163 -12.37 6.05 -9.15
CA GLU A 163 -13.34 7.06 -9.62
C GLU A 163 -13.72 6.83 -11.09
N MET A 164 -12.77 6.46 -11.94
CA MET A 164 -13.03 6.09 -13.33
C MET A 164 -13.90 4.83 -13.42
N LEU A 165 -13.61 3.80 -12.62
CA LEU A 165 -14.37 2.54 -12.60
C LEU A 165 -15.81 2.73 -12.09
N ILE A 166 -16.01 3.56 -11.07
CA ILE A 166 -17.35 3.92 -10.56
C ILE A 166 -18.15 4.63 -11.66
N THR A 167 -17.55 5.65 -12.29
CA THR A 167 -18.20 6.40 -13.38
C THR A 167 -18.58 5.47 -14.53
N TYR A 168 -17.66 4.61 -14.96
CA TYR A 168 -17.90 3.63 -16.03
C TYR A 168 -19.07 2.69 -15.72
N TYR A 169 -19.20 2.21 -14.49
CA TYR A 169 -20.33 1.38 -14.09
C TYR A 169 -21.67 2.13 -14.12
N GLU A 170 -21.69 3.36 -13.58
CA GLU A 170 -22.88 4.20 -13.55
C GLU A 170 -23.38 4.51 -14.98
N GLU A 171 -22.46 4.76 -15.92
CA GLU A 171 -22.75 4.94 -17.34
C GLU A 171 -23.37 3.66 -17.97
N ILE A 172 -22.79 2.48 -17.70
CA ILE A 172 -23.35 1.21 -18.19
C ILE A 172 -24.74 0.96 -17.62
N ARG A 173 -24.95 1.17 -16.31
CA ARG A 173 -26.25 0.98 -15.67
C ARG A 173 -27.31 1.91 -16.25
N ALA A 174 -26.95 3.16 -16.52
CA ALA A 174 -27.83 4.11 -17.18
C ALA A 174 -28.17 3.70 -18.62
N ALA A 175 -27.19 3.18 -19.37
CA ALA A 175 -27.40 2.67 -20.73
C ALA A 175 -28.33 1.45 -20.75
N ILE A 176 -28.11 0.48 -19.85
CA ILE A 176 -28.98 -0.71 -19.69
C ILE A 176 -30.40 -0.27 -19.33
N SER A 177 -30.55 0.65 -18.38
CA SER A 177 -31.86 1.14 -17.92
C SER A 177 -32.63 1.91 -18.98
N SER A 178 -31.93 2.60 -19.89
CA SER A 178 -32.52 3.35 -21.01
C SER A 178 -32.74 2.51 -22.27
N GLY A 179 -32.35 1.22 -22.26
CA GLY A 179 -32.46 0.33 -23.42
C GLY A 179 -31.49 0.67 -24.56
N CYS A 180 -30.46 1.47 -24.29
CA CYS A 180 -29.48 1.90 -25.28
C CYS A 180 -28.36 0.84 -25.42
N VAL A 181 -28.49 -0.05 -26.41
CA VAL A 181 -27.59 -1.20 -26.61
C VAL A 181 -26.29 -0.83 -27.33
N GLU A 182 -26.16 0.40 -27.84
CA GLU A 182 -24.98 0.81 -28.64
C GLU A 182 -23.67 0.82 -27.83
N LEU A 183 -23.71 1.13 -26.52
CA LEU A 183 -22.56 1.02 -25.61
C LEU A 183 -22.20 -0.43 -25.22
N LEU A 184 -23.04 -1.41 -25.60
CA LEU A 184 -22.80 -2.83 -25.32
C LEU A 184 -22.04 -3.53 -26.46
N ASN A 185 -21.95 -2.93 -27.65
CA ASN A 185 -21.44 -3.60 -28.85
C ASN A 185 -19.96 -3.35 -29.16
N ASP A 186 -19.28 -2.41 -28.51
CA ASP A 186 -17.85 -2.13 -28.76
C ASP A 186 -16.87 -3.15 -28.11
N ALA A 187 -17.38 -4.25 -27.53
CA ALA A 187 -16.58 -5.18 -26.74
C ALA A 187 -16.78 -6.66 -27.13
N VAL A 188 -16.78 -6.92 -28.45
CA VAL A 188 -16.58 -8.27 -29.03
C VAL A 188 -15.21 -8.40 -29.72
N ILE A 189 -14.39 -7.35 -29.81
CA ILE A 189 -13.09 -7.42 -30.48
C ILE A 189 -12.00 -6.77 -29.62
N LEU A 190 -11.44 -7.55 -28.70
CA LEU A 190 -9.99 -7.76 -28.40
C LEU A 190 -9.82 -8.39 -27.01
#